data_AF-A0A9E2XTY6-F1
#
_entry.id   AF-A0A9E2XTY6-F1
#
_cell.length_a   1.000
_cell.length_b   1.000
_cell.length_c   1.000
_cell.angle_alpha   90.00
_cell.angle_beta   90.00
_cell.angle_gamma   90.00
#
_symmetry.space_group_name_H-M   'P 1'
#
loop_
_entity.id
_entity.type
_entity.pdbx_description
1 polymer ?
#
loop_
_entity_poly.entity_id
_entity_poly.type
_entity_poly.pdbx_seq_one_letter_code
_entity_poly.pdbx_strand_id
1 'polypeptide(L)'
;MSTDWTPNFGGVGRTAPQWNAKRPLRIAVLGDFGAGALSGRMDTGAALAKRKPRPVEFDTIEDALQRANLKLSLPLGPEGAPIEIEISELESFHPDELYRNVELFSALASLRKRLNTPATFAAAAKELQEWAEGAGRPISRVALQAPSRGATPSKGATLDDFARLTGRKAKAEAAEADIADYLRRIVGPFVVQAASPNKDAFVAHVDEALSDLMSAVLHHPDFQNLESLWRGADFLLRRVETSHALQVHLIDISAEELAADLASNDDLSETGLYKLLVEQPSQEADGGYSYIAACYHFDATPPHAELLGRAARVAAHAGAPFITGMATDPFVDRREPPHRLIKEAFEALKTMPDASYLALMGPRFMLRHVYGKKSDPISSFAYEEFSRSAGLRGMLWGHPALLALCVLAVRGGQLNIDDLAFHHYRDAHGDSTALPCTDRLIGTDAASLLRSFGINGVLAYKGEARVRLAGLEAINGDGLASSTAAPRKAASDSRADVGSSKDARVKTEWTPAARSAGTVGMSTAPQRLAESSASSESSQEAAAQEAAPTEGAVDDELAALLAELDDTPAPAAEEPAAAAEKAPAAAEPAMDPDLEALLKELG
;
A
#
# COMPACT_ATOMS: atom_id res chain seq x y z
N MET A 1 34.89 -16.77 4.47
CA MET A 1 34.12 -16.08 3.41
C MET A 1 34.68 -14.67 3.28
N SER A 2 34.73 -14.08 2.08
CA SER A 2 35.24 -12.71 1.92
C SER A 2 34.41 -11.74 2.76
N THR A 3 35.07 -10.87 3.53
CA THR A 3 34.42 -9.89 4.41
C THR A 3 34.02 -8.60 3.70
N ASP A 4 34.47 -8.44 2.46
CA ASP A 4 34.49 -7.19 1.73
C ASP A 4 33.51 -7.33 0.56
N TRP A 5 32.39 -6.64 0.66
CA TRP A 5 31.42 -6.50 -0.44
C TRP A 5 31.86 -5.33 -1.33
N THR A 6 32.01 -5.60 -2.63
CA THR A 6 32.39 -4.58 -3.63
C THR A 6 31.25 -4.48 -4.64
N PRO A 7 30.51 -3.35 -4.70
CA PRO A 7 29.39 -3.20 -5.63
C PRO A 7 29.84 -3.16 -7.08
N ASN A 8 29.08 -3.83 -7.95
CA ASN A 8 29.18 -3.63 -9.40
C ASN A 8 27.97 -2.86 -9.94
N PHE A 9 28.04 -1.53 -9.88
CA PHE A 9 27.04 -0.62 -10.46
C PHE A 9 27.13 -0.48 -12.00
N GLY A 10 27.93 -1.31 -12.68
CA GLY A 10 28.23 -1.16 -14.11
C GLY A 10 28.91 0.16 -14.46
N GLY A 11 29.01 0.43 -15.76
CA GLY A 11 29.47 1.68 -16.34
C GLY A 11 28.71 2.02 -17.63
N VAL A 12 29.00 3.16 -18.24
CA VAL A 12 28.46 3.54 -19.55
C VAL A 12 29.63 4.03 -20.40
N GLY A 13 29.96 3.31 -21.47
CA GLY A 13 31.11 3.62 -22.34
C GLY A 13 30.92 4.83 -23.27
N ARG A 14 29.72 5.44 -23.26
CA ARG A 14 29.28 6.50 -24.18
C ARG A 14 29.02 7.79 -23.40
N THR A 15 29.21 8.95 -24.02
CA THR A 15 28.80 10.23 -23.43
C THR A 15 27.27 10.37 -23.41
N ALA A 16 26.72 10.99 -22.36
CA ALA A 16 25.30 11.33 -22.31
C ALA A 16 24.90 12.30 -23.44
N PRO A 17 23.71 12.15 -24.05
CA PRO A 17 23.20 13.08 -25.06
C PRO A 17 22.95 14.48 -24.47
N GLN A 18 23.07 15.51 -25.29
CA GLN A 18 22.71 16.88 -24.89
C GLN A 18 21.24 17.15 -25.17
N TRP A 19 20.49 17.49 -24.12
CA TRP A 19 19.05 17.76 -24.21
C TRP A 19 18.75 19.23 -24.52
N ASN A 20 17.78 19.48 -25.39
CA ASN A 20 17.30 20.84 -25.68
C ASN A 20 16.50 21.38 -24.48
N ALA A 21 16.88 22.55 -23.98
CA ALA A 21 16.20 23.22 -22.85
C ALA A 21 14.74 23.64 -23.13
N LYS A 22 14.29 23.62 -24.40
CA LYS A 22 12.92 23.94 -24.81
C LYS A 22 12.01 22.72 -25.05
N ARG A 23 12.45 21.52 -24.69
CA ARG A 23 11.66 20.28 -24.85
C ARG A 23 10.46 20.23 -23.90
N PRO A 24 9.39 19.48 -24.21
CA PRO A 24 8.30 19.24 -23.26
C PRO A 24 8.77 18.49 -22.00
N LEU A 25 8.00 18.62 -20.93
CA LEU A 25 8.17 17.83 -19.71
C LEU A 25 7.64 16.41 -19.99
N ARG A 26 8.54 15.47 -20.20
CA ARG A 26 8.19 14.06 -20.50
C ARG A 26 8.37 13.20 -19.26
N ILE A 27 7.33 12.47 -18.86
CA ILE A 27 7.36 11.54 -17.73
C ILE A 27 7.30 10.11 -18.28
N ALA A 28 8.30 9.28 -17.93
CA ALA A 28 8.22 7.84 -18.15
C ALA A 28 7.69 7.17 -16.88
N VAL A 29 6.62 6.39 -17.00
CA VAL A 29 6.09 5.55 -15.92
C VAL A 29 6.32 4.09 -16.30
N LEU A 30 7.22 3.42 -15.59
CA LEU A 30 7.62 2.04 -15.84
C LEU A 30 6.86 1.10 -14.90
N GLY A 31 6.33 0.00 -15.42
CA GLY A 31 5.61 -1.01 -14.63
C GLY A 31 5.07 -2.13 -15.52
N ASP A 32 4.64 -3.25 -14.93
CA ASP A 32 4.14 -4.42 -15.68
C ASP A 32 2.68 -4.24 -16.15
N PHE A 33 2.40 -3.13 -16.86
CA PHE A 33 1.06 -2.79 -17.35
C PHE A 33 0.44 -3.87 -18.26
N GLY A 34 1.26 -4.71 -18.87
CA GLY A 34 0.85 -5.84 -19.70
C GLY A 34 0.69 -7.18 -18.98
N ALA A 35 0.89 -7.26 -17.66
CA ALA A 35 1.00 -8.51 -16.88
C ALA A 35 2.00 -9.52 -17.49
N GLY A 36 3.09 -9.00 -18.08
CA GLY A 36 4.12 -9.76 -18.74
C GLY A 36 4.79 -10.78 -17.82
N ALA A 37 5.08 -10.42 -16.57
CA ALA A 37 5.70 -11.33 -15.61
C ALA A 37 4.80 -12.53 -15.28
N LEU A 38 3.48 -12.35 -15.25
CA LEU A 38 2.54 -13.46 -15.07
C LEU A 38 2.57 -14.42 -16.28
N SER A 39 2.61 -13.88 -17.50
CA SER A 39 2.78 -14.67 -18.74
C SER A 39 4.18 -15.29 -18.93
N GLY A 40 5.12 -15.05 -18.00
CA GLY A 40 6.51 -15.52 -18.11
C GLY A 40 7.33 -14.80 -19.19
N ARG A 41 6.95 -13.56 -19.56
CA ARG A 41 7.71 -12.70 -20.47
C ARG A 41 8.98 -12.23 -19.79
N MET A 42 10.10 -12.32 -20.51
CA MET A 42 11.43 -11.95 -20.00
C MET A 42 12.27 -11.35 -21.13
N ASP A 43 11.83 -10.21 -21.66
CA ASP A 43 12.54 -9.49 -22.71
C ASP A 43 13.74 -8.72 -22.13
N THR A 44 14.90 -8.80 -22.79
CA THR A 44 16.11 -7.99 -22.46
C THR A 44 16.78 -7.48 -23.75
N GLY A 45 17.74 -6.56 -23.62
CA GLY A 45 18.55 -6.04 -24.71
C GLY A 45 17.71 -5.52 -25.89
N ALA A 46 17.97 -6.07 -27.08
CA ALA A 46 17.27 -5.69 -28.31
C ALA A 46 15.79 -6.13 -28.37
N ALA A 47 15.31 -7.01 -27.47
CA ALA A 47 13.89 -7.31 -27.32
C ALA A 47 13.20 -6.24 -26.48
N LEU A 48 13.72 -5.94 -25.30
CA LEU A 48 13.19 -4.89 -24.41
C LEU A 48 13.25 -3.51 -25.07
N ALA A 49 14.32 -3.20 -25.82
CA ALA A 49 14.44 -1.95 -26.58
C ALA A 49 13.34 -1.76 -27.65
N LYS A 50 12.58 -2.79 -28.04
CA LYS A 50 11.45 -2.65 -28.98
C LYS A 50 10.14 -2.30 -28.28
N ARG A 51 10.10 -2.25 -26.94
CA ARG A 51 8.94 -1.83 -26.17
C ARG A 51 8.59 -0.40 -26.58
N LYS A 52 7.34 -0.16 -26.97
CA LYS A 52 6.87 1.17 -27.34
C LYS A 52 6.35 1.89 -26.09
N PRO A 53 6.89 3.07 -25.73
CA PRO A 53 6.24 3.95 -24.76
C PRO A 53 4.84 4.31 -25.27
N ARG A 54 3.84 4.21 -24.40
CA ARG A 54 2.44 4.52 -24.71
C ARG A 54 2.10 5.90 -24.15
N PRO A 55 1.94 6.96 -24.96
CA PRO A 55 1.43 8.22 -24.45
C PRO A 55 0.00 8.03 -23.93
N VAL A 56 -0.30 8.62 -22.78
CA VAL A 56 -1.62 8.56 -22.12
C VAL A 56 -2.00 9.92 -21.55
N GLU A 57 -3.30 10.20 -21.62
CA GLU A 57 -4.00 11.34 -21.03
C GLU A 57 -5.23 10.81 -20.28
N PHE A 58 -5.89 11.64 -19.47
CA PHE A 58 -6.99 11.18 -18.59
C PHE A 58 -8.19 10.59 -19.36
N ASP A 59 -8.36 10.95 -20.63
CA ASP A 59 -9.41 10.50 -21.54
C ASP A 59 -8.97 9.34 -22.47
N THR A 60 -7.68 9.04 -22.53
CA THR A 60 -7.10 7.98 -23.40
C THR A 60 -6.52 6.80 -22.61
N ILE A 61 -6.62 6.80 -21.28
CA ILE A 61 -6.14 5.68 -20.44
C ILE A 61 -6.93 4.38 -20.67
N GLU A 62 -8.26 4.44 -20.76
CA GLU A 62 -9.11 3.26 -21.06
C GLU A 62 -8.75 2.68 -22.44
N ASP A 63 -8.55 3.58 -23.40
CA ASP A 63 -8.10 3.32 -24.76
C ASP A 63 -6.71 2.63 -24.80
N ALA A 64 -5.84 2.89 -23.81
CA ALA A 64 -4.53 2.27 -23.66
C ALA A 64 -4.60 0.90 -22.94
N LEU A 65 -5.57 0.74 -22.05
CA LEU A 65 -5.87 -0.48 -21.27
C LEU A 65 -6.57 -1.53 -22.16
N GLN A 66 -7.60 -1.14 -22.93
CA GLN A 66 -8.24 -2.00 -23.92
C GLN A 66 -7.22 -2.54 -24.95
N ARG A 67 -6.31 -1.68 -25.43
CA ARG A 67 -5.21 -2.08 -26.34
C ARG A 67 -4.15 -2.98 -25.69
N ALA A 68 -4.15 -3.12 -24.36
CA ALA A 68 -3.29 -4.09 -23.69
C ALA A 68 -3.84 -5.53 -23.76
N ASN A 69 -5.14 -5.72 -24.02
CA ASN A 69 -5.79 -7.02 -24.20
C ASN A 69 -5.44 -8.02 -23.07
N LEU A 70 -5.72 -7.60 -21.83
CA LEU A 70 -5.22 -8.24 -20.63
C LEU A 70 -6.08 -9.46 -20.26
N LYS A 71 -5.43 -10.62 -20.15
CA LYS A 71 -6.01 -11.85 -19.61
C LYS A 71 -5.14 -12.32 -18.46
N LEU A 72 -5.69 -12.30 -17.26
CA LEU A 72 -5.00 -12.56 -16.00
C LEU A 72 -5.34 -13.99 -15.55
N SER A 73 -4.33 -14.84 -15.50
CA SER A 73 -4.44 -16.25 -15.13
C SER A 73 -4.08 -16.44 -13.65
N LEU A 74 -5.07 -16.52 -12.77
CA LEU A 74 -4.85 -16.60 -11.31
C LEU A 74 -4.84 -18.07 -10.81
N PRO A 75 -3.75 -18.57 -10.18
CA PRO A 75 -3.61 -19.97 -9.76
C PRO A 75 -4.38 -20.27 -8.45
N LEU A 76 -5.69 -20.04 -8.48
CA LEU A 76 -6.58 -20.11 -7.31
C LEU A 76 -7.37 -21.43 -7.24
N GLY A 77 -7.41 -22.21 -8.32
CA GLY A 77 -8.16 -23.45 -8.42
C GLY A 77 -7.62 -24.65 -7.65
N PRO A 78 -8.29 -25.81 -7.78
CA PRO A 78 -7.77 -27.11 -7.33
C PRO A 78 -6.35 -27.32 -7.86
N GLU A 79 -5.42 -27.72 -6.97
CA GLU A 79 -3.98 -27.91 -7.28
C GLU A 79 -3.28 -26.69 -7.94
N GLY A 80 -3.86 -25.48 -7.87
CA GLY A 80 -3.33 -24.27 -8.50
C GLY A 80 -3.81 -24.05 -9.94
N ALA A 81 -4.86 -24.75 -10.38
CA ALA A 81 -5.50 -24.53 -11.68
C ALA A 81 -5.95 -23.05 -11.87
N PRO A 82 -5.92 -22.52 -13.11
CA PRO A 82 -6.10 -21.10 -13.35
C PRO A 82 -7.56 -20.64 -13.37
N ILE A 83 -7.84 -19.50 -12.75
CA ILE A 83 -9.03 -18.68 -13.00
C ILE A 83 -8.63 -17.57 -13.97
N GLU A 84 -9.17 -17.58 -15.18
CA GLU A 84 -8.96 -16.51 -16.16
C GLU A 84 -9.88 -15.31 -15.88
N ILE A 85 -9.30 -14.11 -15.91
CA ILE A 85 -10.01 -12.84 -15.75
C ILE A 85 -9.60 -11.90 -16.89
N GLU A 86 -10.57 -11.43 -17.67
CA GLU A 86 -10.33 -10.43 -18.72
C GLU A 86 -10.46 -9.02 -18.14
N ILE A 87 -9.48 -8.16 -18.45
CA ILE A 87 -9.42 -6.77 -17.99
C ILE A 87 -9.36 -5.87 -19.22
N SER A 88 -10.42 -5.09 -19.47
CA SER A 88 -10.59 -4.30 -20.70
C SER A 88 -10.87 -2.81 -20.45
N GLU A 89 -11.24 -2.44 -19.23
CA GLU A 89 -11.43 -1.06 -18.72
C GLU A 89 -11.15 -1.00 -17.20
N LEU A 90 -11.04 0.19 -16.60
CA LEU A 90 -10.81 0.33 -15.14
C LEU A 90 -11.93 -0.29 -14.28
N GLU A 91 -13.17 -0.31 -14.79
CA GLU A 91 -14.30 -0.97 -14.11
C GLU A 91 -14.21 -2.49 -14.15
N SER A 92 -13.38 -3.11 -15.01
CA SER A 92 -13.13 -4.56 -14.96
C SER A 92 -12.52 -5.03 -13.63
N PHE A 93 -11.92 -4.13 -12.85
CA PHE A 93 -11.43 -4.41 -11.50
C PHE A 93 -12.53 -4.30 -10.40
N HIS A 94 -13.74 -3.84 -10.74
CA HIS A 94 -14.83 -3.66 -9.78
C HIS A 94 -15.52 -5.00 -9.45
N PRO A 95 -15.89 -5.29 -8.19
CA PRO A 95 -16.48 -6.58 -7.79
C PRO A 95 -17.75 -6.95 -8.54
N ASP A 96 -18.56 -5.97 -8.95
CA ASP A 96 -19.76 -6.25 -9.75
C ASP A 96 -19.44 -6.69 -11.18
N GLU A 97 -18.33 -6.24 -11.78
CA GLU A 97 -17.88 -6.77 -13.07
C GLU A 97 -17.22 -8.14 -12.92
N LEU A 98 -16.40 -8.34 -11.89
CA LEU A 98 -15.85 -9.68 -11.58
C LEU A 98 -16.97 -10.71 -11.37
N TYR A 99 -18.02 -10.34 -10.63
CA TYR A 99 -19.19 -11.19 -10.40
C TYR A 99 -19.99 -11.50 -11.68
N ARG A 100 -20.06 -10.54 -12.62
CA ARG A 100 -20.72 -10.72 -13.92
C ARG A 100 -19.91 -11.61 -14.87
N ASN A 101 -18.60 -11.40 -14.95
CA ASN A 101 -17.79 -11.82 -16.08
C ASN A 101 -16.90 -13.05 -15.80
N VAL A 102 -16.64 -13.39 -14.53
CA VAL A 102 -15.86 -14.58 -14.15
C VAL A 102 -16.80 -15.76 -13.86
N GLU A 103 -16.62 -16.86 -14.61
CA GLU A 103 -17.53 -18.02 -14.66
C GLU A 103 -17.90 -18.59 -13.28
N LEU A 104 -16.93 -18.66 -12.36
CA LEU A 104 -17.13 -19.22 -11.02
C LEU A 104 -18.15 -18.46 -10.18
N PHE A 105 -18.25 -17.12 -10.30
CA PHE A 105 -19.31 -16.37 -9.62
C PHE A 105 -20.69 -16.68 -10.21
N SER A 106 -20.77 -16.86 -11.53
CA SER A 106 -22.01 -17.27 -12.20
C SER A 106 -22.48 -18.66 -11.75
N ALA A 107 -21.53 -19.58 -11.53
CA ALA A 107 -21.80 -20.93 -11.03
C ALA A 107 -22.27 -20.92 -9.56
N LEU A 108 -21.64 -20.14 -8.70
CA LEU A 108 -22.08 -19.90 -7.31
C LEU A 108 -23.45 -19.22 -7.25
N ALA A 109 -23.70 -18.22 -8.10
CA ALA A 109 -25.00 -17.55 -8.22
C ALA A 109 -26.11 -18.54 -8.65
N SER A 110 -25.80 -19.44 -9.58
CA SER A 110 -26.69 -20.52 -10.00
C SER A 110 -27.01 -21.48 -8.85
N LEU A 111 -25.99 -21.95 -8.11
CA LEU A 111 -26.17 -22.78 -6.92
C LEU A 111 -27.05 -22.08 -5.86
N ARG A 112 -26.76 -20.82 -5.54
CA ARG A 112 -27.56 -19.97 -4.63
C ARG A 112 -29.03 -19.87 -5.05
N LYS A 113 -29.29 -19.75 -6.36
CA LYS A 113 -30.64 -19.72 -6.94
C LYS A 113 -31.34 -21.09 -6.83
N ARG A 114 -30.61 -22.19 -7.05
CA ARG A 114 -31.12 -23.56 -6.89
C ARG A 114 -31.50 -23.89 -5.45
N LEU A 115 -30.72 -23.43 -4.47
CA LEU A 115 -31.02 -23.55 -3.04
C LEU A 115 -32.23 -22.70 -2.62
N ASN A 116 -32.40 -21.54 -3.24
CA ASN A 116 -33.55 -20.69 -2.95
C ASN A 116 -34.89 -21.18 -3.54
N THR A 117 -34.84 -22.03 -4.56
CA THR A 117 -36.00 -22.52 -5.31
C THR A 117 -36.49 -23.88 -4.76
N PRO A 118 -37.73 -23.99 -4.23
CA PRO A 118 -38.20 -25.21 -3.56
C PRO A 118 -38.10 -26.49 -4.39
N ALA A 119 -38.32 -26.41 -5.71
CA ALA A 119 -38.27 -27.56 -6.62
C ALA A 119 -36.85 -28.14 -6.83
N THR A 120 -35.80 -27.33 -6.62
CA THR A 120 -34.40 -27.74 -6.81
C THR A 120 -33.62 -27.85 -5.51
N PHE A 121 -34.19 -27.39 -4.39
CA PHE A 121 -33.53 -27.34 -3.08
C PHE A 121 -32.93 -28.69 -2.66
N ALA A 122 -33.72 -29.78 -2.72
CA ALA A 122 -33.26 -31.09 -2.24
C ALA A 122 -32.04 -31.63 -3.01
N ALA A 123 -31.94 -31.35 -4.32
CA ALA A 123 -30.79 -31.75 -5.13
C ALA A 123 -29.55 -30.90 -4.79
N ALA A 124 -29.71 -29.57 -4.71
CA ALA A 124 -28.62 -28.65 -4.39
C ALA A 124 -28.10 -28.80 -2.95
N ALA A 125 -28.98 -29.12 -1.99
CA ALA A 125 -28.61 -29.43 -0.62
C ALA A 125 -27.76 -30.71 -0.52
N LYS A 126 -28.11 -31.76 -1.28
CA LYS A 126 -27.33 -33.01 -1.35
C LYS A 126 -25.94 -32.78 -1.95
N GLU A 127 -25.87 -32.01 -3.05
CA GLU A 127 -24.61 -31.60 -3.69
C GLU A 127 -23.68 -30.86 -2.72
N LEU A 128 -24.19 -29.89 -1.94
CA LEU A 128 -23.42 -29.22 -0.89
C LEU A 128 -22.91 -30.21 0.18
N GLN A 129 -23.77 -31.11 0.65
CA GLN A 129 -23.40 -32.09 1.68
C GLN A 129 -22.29 -33.05 1.22
N GLU A 130 -22.22 -33.36 -0.08
CA GLU A 130 -21.15 -34.17 -0.69
C GLU A 130 -19.81 -33.41 -0.79
N TRP A 131 -19.82 -32.07 -0.74
CA TRP A 131 -18.62 -31.22 -0.81
C TRP A 131 -17.97 -30.93 0.55
N ALA A 132 -18.71 -31.07 1.66
CA ALA A 132 -18.17 -30.89 3.00
C ALA A 132 -17.07 -31.92 3.34
N GLU A 133 -17.14 -33.11 2.75
CA GLU A 133 -16.12 -34.15 2.92
C GLU A 133 -14.87 -33.82 2.08
N GLY A 134 -13.74 -33.57 2.74
CA GLY A 134 -12.47 -33.25 2.06
C GLY A 134 -12.23 -31.76 1.76
N ALA A 135 -12.99 -30.86 2.38
CA ALA A 135 -12.78 -29.43 2.24
C ALA A 135 -11.43 -28.94 2.79
N GLY A 136 -10.65 -28.25 1.95
CA GLY A 136 -9.39 -27.60 2.33
C GLY A 136 -9.58 -26.26 3.06
N ARG A 137 -8.53 -25.45 3.15
CA ARG A 137 -8.60 -24.09 3.73
C ARG A 137 -9.34 -23.12 2.78
N PRO A 138 -10.01 -22.06 3.28
CA PRO A 138 -10.59 -20.99 2.46
C PRO A 138 -9.60 -20.44 1.41
N ILE A 139 -10.12 -20.07 0.24
CA ILE A 139 -9.33 -19.71 -0.95
C ILE A 139 -8.62 -18.36 -0.77
N SER A 140 -9.22 -17.42 -0.03
CA SER A 140 -8.59 -16.14 0.32
C SER A 140 -7.27 -16.30 1.09
N ARG A 141 -7.19 -17.33 1.95
CA ARG A 141 -5.96 -17.63 2.70
C ARG A 141 -4.84 -18.19 1.83
N VAL A 142 -5.18 -18.76 0.67
CA VAL A 142 -4.20 -19.22 -0.33
C VAL A 142 -3.69 -18.02 -1.13
N ALA A 143 -4.58 -17.15 -1.59
CA ALA A 143 -4.24 -15.92 -2.32
C ALA A 143 -3.25 -15.04 -1.54
N LEU A 144 -3.49 -14.83 -0.24
CA LEU A 144 -2.66 -14.02 0.65
C LEU A 144 -1.24 -14.57 0.92
N GLN A 145 -0.91 -15.77 0.44
CA GLN A 145 0.41 -16.39 0.60
C GLN A 145 1.30 -16.30 -0.65
N ALA A 146 0.77 -15.90 -1.80
CA ALA A 146 1.57 -15.72 -3.01
C ALA A 146 2.46 -14.47 -2.92
N PRO A 147 3.63 -14.44 -3.57
CA PRO A 147 4.34 -13.22 -3.90
C PRO A 147 3.79 -12.61 -5.19
N SER A 148 3.67 -11.28 -5.27
CA SER A 148 3.38 -10.57 -6.53
C SER A 148 4.56 -10.69 -7.50
N ARG A 149 4.28 -11.09 -8.73
CA ARG A 149 5.20 -10.98 -9.87
C ARG A 149 5.09 -9.60 -10.49
N GLY A 150 6.15 -9.15 -11.18
CA GLY A 150 6.15 -7.89 -11.92
C GLY A 150 6.43 -6.63 -11.11
N ALA A 151 6.18 -6.65 -9.80
CA ALA A 151 6.29 -5.48 -8.93
C ALA A 151 7.60 -5.38 -8.12
N THR A 152 8.27 -6.51 -7.85
CA THR A 152 9.42 -6.59 -6.93
C THR A 152 10.46 -7.55 -7.51
N PRO A 153 11.74 -7.16 -7.68
CA PRO A 153 12.79 -8.11 -8.08
C PRO A 153 12.91 -9.25 -7.06
N SER A 154 13.18 -10.47 -7.54
CA SER A 154 13.24 -11.69 -6.73
C SER A 154 14.10 -11.56 -5.47
N LYS A 155 13.47 -11.65 -4.29
CA LYS A 155 14.16 -11.59 -2.99
C LYS A 155 15.23 -12.68 -2.88
N GLY A 156 16.46 -12.28 -2.59
CA GLY A 156 17.60 -13.20 -2.41
C GLY A 156 18.30 -13.63 -3.71
N ALA A 157 17.85 -13.16 -4.88
CA ALA A 157 18.60 -13.35 -6.12
C ALA A 157 19.82 -12.40 -6.19
N THR A 158 20.93 -12.90 -6.71
CA THR A 158 22.13 -12.09 -7.04
C THR A 158 22.02 -11.48 -8.44
N LEU A 159 22.91 -10.54 -8.81
CA LEU A 159 23.01 -10.06 -10.19
C LEU A 159 23.19 -11.22 -11.20
N ASP A 160 24.03 -12.21 -10.87
CA ASP A 160 24.23 -13.40 -11.69
C ASP A 160 22.93 -14.21 -11.87
N ASP A 161 22.11 -14.31 -10.82
CA ASP A 161 20.82 -15.01 -10.89
C ASP A 161 19.82 -14.25 -11.75
N PHE A 162 19.76 -12.92 -11.65
CA PHE A 162 18.95 -12.07 -12.54
C PHE A 162 19.38 -12.21 -14.00
N ALA A 163 20.68 -12.18 -14.31
CA ALA A 163 21.19 -12.39 -15.66
C ALA A 163 20.82 -13.79 -16.21
N ARG A 164 20.80 -14.82 -15.34
CA ARG A 164 20.39 -16.20 -15.68
C ARG A 164 18.89 -16.42 -15.85
N LEU A 165 18.02 -15.44 -15.54
CA LEU A 165 16.59 -15.52 -15.86
C LEU A 165 16.35 -15.47 -17.37
N THR A 166 17.28 -14.88 -18.14
CA THR A 166 17.17 -14.77 -19.59
C THR A 166 17.10 -16.15 -20.26
N GLY A 167 16.13 -16.33 -21.17
CA GLY A 167 15.99 -17.55 -21.99
C GLY A 167 15.24 -18.72 -21.36
N ARG A 168 14.83 -18.67 -20.08
CA ARG A 168 13.92 -19.67 -19.51
C ARG A 168 12.47 -19.30 -19.82
N LYS A 169 11.81 -20.05 -20.71
CA LYS A 169 10.34 -20.04 -20.77
C LYS A 169 9.78 -20.60 -19.46
N ALA A 170 8.95 -19.84 -18.77
CA ALA A 170 8.13 -20.37 -17.69
C ALA A 170 7.17 -21.42 -18.28
N LYS A 171 7.32 -22.69 -17.88
CA LYS A 171 6.43 -23.77 -18.32
C LYS A 171 5.27 -23.89 -17.34
N ALA A 172 4.24 -23.07 -17.53
CA ALA A 172 2.93 -23.32 -16.95
C ALA A 172 2.18 -24.32 -17.83
N GLU A 173 2.38 -25.61 -17.59
CA GLU A 173 1.36 -26.61 -17.95
C GLU A 173 0.26 -26.50 -16.89
N ALA A 174 -0.67 -25.59 -17.11
CA ALA A 174 -1.88 -25.50 -16.32
C ALA A 174 -2.73 -26.74 -16.59
N ALA A 175 -3.08 -27.48 -15.53
CA ALA A 175 -4.17 -28.44 -15.62
C ALA A 175 -5.49 -27.66 -15.61
N GLU A 176 -6.31 -27.84 -16.63
CA GLU A 176 -7.72 -27.45 -16.58
C GLU A 176 -8.42 -28.36 -15.56
N ALA A 177 -9.00 -27.78 -14.51
CA ALA A 177 -9.86 -28.50 -13.56
C ALA A 177 -11.33 -28.29 -13.93
N ASP A 178 -12.19 -29.26 -13.63
CA ASP A 178 -13.63 -29.13 -13.84
C ASP A 178 -14.20 -28.04 -12.90
N ILE A 179 -15.16 -27.25 -13.39
CA ILE A 179 -15.91 -26.25 -12.61
C ILE A 179 -16.50 -26.90 -11.35
N ALA A 180 -16.91 -28.18 -11.43
CA ALA A 180 -17.36 -28.95 -10.26
C ALA A 180 -16.30 -29.05 -9.15
N ASP A 181 -15.02 -29.24 -9.51
CA ASP A 181 -13.91 -29.32 -8.55
C ASP A 181 -13.60 -27.95 -7.94
N TYR A 182 -13.65 -26.88 -8.74
CA TYR A 182 -13.58 -25.50 -8.22
C TYR A 182 -14.69 -25.24 -7.20
N LEU A 183 -15.94 -25.54 -7.54
CA LEU A 183 -17.08 -25.32 -6.64
C LEU A 183 -16.95 -26.11 -5.34
N ARG A 184 -16.55 -27.39 -5.41
CA ARG A 184 -16.23 -28.20 -4.23
C ARG A 184 -15.14 -27.54 -3.38
N ARG A 185 -14.06 -27.07 -4.01
CA ARG A 185 -12.91 -26.45 -3.34
C ARG A 185 -13.24 -25.10 -2.67
N ILE A 186 -14.12 -24.31 -3.28
CA ILE A 186 -14.53 -22.96 -2.85
C ILE A 186 -15.63 -23.01 -1.78
N VAL A 187 -16.66 -23.85 -1.97
CA VAL A 187 -17.82 -23.89 -1.07
C VAL A 187 -17.63 -24.87 0.09
N GLY A 188 -16.99 -26.02 -0.15
CA GLY A 188 -16.75 -27.05 0.85
C GLY A 188 -16.25 -26.55 2.21
N PRO A 189 -15.29 -25.59 2.31
CA PRO A 189 -14.77 -25.09 3.58
C PRO A 189 -15.81 -24.42 4.49
N PHE A 190 -16.96 -24.04 3.94
CA PHE A 190 -18.06 -23.37 4.64
C PHE A 190 -19.23 -24.32 4.93
N VAL A 191 -19.27 -25.53 4.35
CA VAL A 191 -20.39 -26.45 4.55
C VAL A 191 -20.25 -27.23 5.86
N VAL A 192 -21.06 -26.85 6.85
CA VAL A 192 -21.23 -27.64 8.08
C VAL A 192 -22.20 -28.80 7.84
N GLN A 193 -21.78 -30.02 8.19
CA GLN A 193 -22.66 -31.20 8.17
C GLN A 193 -23.77 -31.08 9.23
N ALA A 194 -25.02 -31.29 8.82
CA ALA A 194 -26.19 -31.18 9.69
C ALA A 194 -27.19 -32.30 9.42
N ALA A 195 -27.82 -32.82 10.48
CA ALA A 195 -28.79 -33.92 10.42
C ALA A 195 -30.11 -33.59 9.68
N SER A 196 -30.33 -32.32 9.32
CA SER A 196 -31.48 -31.89 8.52
C SER A 196 -31.08 -30.70 7.64
N PRO A 197 -31.37 -30.75 6.33
CA PRO A 197 -31.16 -29.62 5.41
C PRO A 197 -31.86 -28.35 5.86
N ASN A 198 -31.09 -27.34 6.30
CA ASN A 198 -31.60 -25.99 6.57
C ASN A 198 -31.30 -25.09 5.35
N LYS A 199 -32.35 -24.59 4.71
CA LYS A 199 -32.22 -23.71 3.54
C LYS A 199 -31.37 -22.48 3.84
N ASP A 200 -31.65 -21.78 4.93
CA ASP A 200 -31.04 -20.48 5.19
C ASP A 200 -29.56 -20.63 5.56
N ALA A 201 -29.20 -21.73 6.25
CA ALA A 201 -27.80 -22.09 6.49
C ALA A 201 -27.05 -22.40 5.19
N PHE A 202 -27.62 -23.19 4.28
CA PHE A 202 -26.97 -23.48 3.00
C PHE A 202 -26.85 -22.25 2.08
N VAL A 203 -27.80 -21.33 2.10
CA VAL A 203 -27.66 -20.04 1.40
C VAL A 203 -26.53 -19.21 2.04
N ALA A 204 -26.45 -19.17 3.38
CA ALA A 204 -25.36 -18.49 4.09
C ALA A 204 -23.98 -19.07 3.76
N HIS A 205 -23.81 -20.39 3.72
CA HIS A 205 -22.53 -21.02 3.33
C HIS A 205 -22.09 -20.63 1.90
N VAL A 206 -23.04 -20.45 0.97
CA VAL A 206 -22.75 -19.99 -0.41
C VAL A 206 -22.44 -18.48 -0.45
N ASP A 207 -23.09 -17.67 0.39
CA ASP A 207 -22.80 -16.23 0.51
C ASP A 207 -21.42 -15.97 1.18
N GLU A 208 -21.00 -16.83 2.13
CA GLU A 208 -19.64 -16.87 2.66
C GLU A 208 -18.62 -17.27 1.59
N ALA A 209 -18.91 -18.34 0.82
CA ALA A 209 -18.04 -18.80 -0.27
C ALA A 209 -17.89 -17.76 -1.41
N LEU A 210 -18.95 -17.02 -1.74
CA LEU A 210 -18.91 -15.86 -2.65
C LEU A 210 -17.98 -14.75 -2.13
N SER A 211 -18.08 -14.45 -0.84
CA SER A 211 -17.25 -13.42 -0.18
C SER A 211 -15.78 -13.85 -0.11
N ASP A 212 -15.50 -15.13 0.16
CA ASP A 212 -14.15 -15.70 0.19
C ASP A 212 -13.50 -15.70 -1.20
N LEU A 213 -14.25 -16.09 -2.24
CA LEU A 213 -13.78 -16.05 -3.63
C LEU A 213 -13.50 -14.61 -4.10
N MET A 214 -14.41 -13.66 -3.81
CA MET A 214 -14.20 -12.26 -4.17
C MET A 214 -12.95 -11.69 -3.49
N SER A 215 -12.77 -11.98 -2.20
CA SER A 215 -11.56 -11.57 -1.47
C SER A 215 -10.30 -12.26 -2.02
N ALA A 216 -10.38 -13.52 -2.43
CA ALA A 216 -9.26 -14.24 -3.03
C ALA A 216 -8.80 -13.63 -4.37
N VAL A 217 -9.73 -13.13 -5.18
CA VAL A 217 -9.42 -12.42 -6.43
C VAL A 217 -8.87 -11.02 -6.14
N LEU A 218 -9.61 -10.19 -5.40
CA LEU A 218 -9.24 -8.79 -5.11
C LEU A 218 -7.93 -8.67 -4.31
N HIS A 219 -7.61 -9.67 -3.49
CA HIS A 219 -6.38 -9.70 -2.69
C HIS A 219 -5.31 -10.62 -3.28
N HIS A 220 -5.49 -11.13 -4.50
CA HIS A 220 -4.42 -11.83 -5.20
C HIS A 220 -3.29 -10.85 -5.55
N PRO A 221 -2.03 -11.11 -5.18
CA PRO A 221 -0.93 -10.17 -5.37
C PRO A 221 -0.72 -9.71 -6.82
N ASP A 222 -0.90 -10.62 -7.80
CA ASP A 222 -0.78 -10.28 -9.23
C ASP A 222 -1.97 -9.44 -9.74
N PHE A 223 -3.18 -9.65 -9.19
CA PHE A 223 -4.36 -8.83 -9.49
C PHE A 223 -4.18 -7.42 -8.91
N GLN A 224 -3.77 -7.33 -7.65
CA GLN A 224 -3.48 -6.05 -7.00
C GLN A 224 -2.35 -5.28 -7.67
N ASN A 225 -1.29 -5.96 -8.15
CA ASN A 225 -0.22 -5.31 -8.90
C ASN A 225 -0.81 -4.60 -10.14
N LEU A 226 -1.55 -5.34 -10.97
CA LEU A 226 -2.16 -4.81 -12.19
C LEU A 226 -3.18 -3.70 -11.89
N GLU A 227 -4.07 -3.89 -10.91
CA GLU A 227 -5.05 -2.87 -10.47
C GLU A 227 -4.32 -1.60 -9.97
N SER A 228 -3.25 -1.75 -9.18
CA SER A 228 -2.50 -0.62 -8.62
C SER A 228 -1.73 0.18 -9.67
N LEU A 229 -1.27 -0.47 -10.75
CA LEU A 229 -0.60 0.19 -11.87
C LEU A 229 -1.60 1.02 -12.69
N TRP A 230 -2.73 0.44 -13.07
CA TRP A 230 -3.73 1.12 -13.90
C TRP A 230 -4.49 2.21 -13.12
N ARG A 231 -4.97 1.93 -11.90
CA ARG A 231 -5.55 2.97 -11.03
C ARG A 231 -4.51 4.00 -10.58
N GLY A 232 -3.24 3.63 -10.48
CA GLY A 232 -2.14 4.54 -10.20
C GLY A 232 -1.85 5.52 -11.36
N ALA A 233 -1.95 5.05 -12.60
CA ALA A 233 -1.86 5.89 -13.78
C ALA A 233 -3.05 6.86 -13.87
N ASP A 234 -4.28 6.39 -13.65
CA ASP A 234 -5.48 7.24 -13.58
C ASP A 234 -5.35 8.30 -12.47
N PHE A 235 -4.93 7.90 -11.27
CA PHE A 235 -4.67 8.78 -10.13
C PHE A 235 -3.70 9.92 -10.47
N LEU A 236 -2.62 9.61 -11.21
CA LEU A 236 -1.64 10.60 -11.66
C LEU A 236 -2.24 11.53 -12.72
N LEU A 237 -2.88 10.98 -13.76
CA LEU A 237 -3.44 11.74 -14.89
C LEU A 237 -4.55 12.69 -14.46
N ARG A 238 -5.35 12.33 -13.44
CA ARG A 238 -6.35 13.25 -12.84
C ARG A 238 -5.75 14.39 -12.02
N ARG A 239 -4.45 14.34 -11.71
CA ARG A 239 -3.73 15.31 -10.87
C ARG A 239 -2.68 16.12 -11.62
N VAL A 240 -2.48 15.88 -12.92
CA VAL A 240 -1.54 16.63 -13.77
C VAL A 240 -2.21 17.09 -15.06
N GLU A 241 -1.94 18.32 -15.48
CA GLU A 241 -2.49 18.86 -16.74
C GLU A 241 -1.64 18.37 -17.93
N THR A 242 -2.06 17.27 -18.56
CA THR A 242 -1.41 16.76 -19.79
C THR A 242 -1.62 17.72 -20.96
N SER A 243 -0.60 17.86 -21.79
CA SER A 243 -0.62 18.70 -23.00
C SER A 243 0.62 18.43 -23.86
N HIS A 244 0.75 19.12 -25.00
CA HIS A 244 2.02 19.15 -25.74
C HIS A 244 3.22 19.63 -24.92
N ALA A 245 3.03 20.31 -23.78
CA ALA A 245 4.10 20.73 -22.88
C ALA A 245 4.37 19.74 -21.72
N LEU A 246 3.44 18.82 -21.44
CA LEU A 246 3.54 17.80 -20.38
C LEU A 246 2.95 16.47 -20.86
N GLN A 247 3.83 15.51 -21.11
CA GLN A 247 3.48 14.20 -21.67
C GLN A 247 3.75 13.09 -20.65
N VAL A 248 2.80 12.17 -20.47
CA VAL A 248 2.96 10.98 -19.62
C VAL A 248 2.99 9.74 -20.50
N HIS A 249 4.06 8.96 -20.43
CA HIS A 249 4.26 7.74 -21.22
C HIS A 249 4.33 6.51 -20.31
N LEU A 250 3.42 5.55 -20.50
CA LEU A 250 3.49 4.25 -19.83
C LEU A 250 4.46 3.33 -20.59
N ILE A 251 5.34 2.65 -19.87
CA ILE A 251 6.33 1.73 -20.42
C ILE A 251 6.17 0.37 -19.73
N ASP A 252 5.60 -0.58 -20.47
CA ASP A 252 5.30 -1.94 -20.04
C ASP A 252 6.60 -2.78 -19.91
N ILE A 253 7.16 -2.81 -18.69
CA ILE A 253 8.37 -3.55 -18.30
C ILE A 253 8.16 -4.09 -16.88
N SER A 254 8.41 -5.37 -16.66
CA SER A 254 8.35 -5.94 -15.32
C SER A 254 9.59 -5.64 -14.46
N ALA A 255 9.47 -5.70 -13.13
CA ALA A 255 10.61 -5.55 -12.22
C ALA A 255 11.73 -6.57 -12.52
N GLU A 256 11.34 -7.79 -12.91
CA GLU A 256 12.23 -8.88 -13.29
C GLU A 256 12.86 -8.64 -14.69
N GLU A 257 12.13 -8.08 -15.65
CA GLU A 257 12.67 -7.66 -16.96
C GLU A 257 13.73 -6.56 -16.78
N LEU A 258 13.45 -5.54 -15.96
CA LEU A 258 14.43 -4.50 -15.61
C LEU A 258 15.65 -5.08 -14.90
N ALA A 259 15.45 -5.98 -13.92
CA ALA A 259 16.55 -6.59 -13.19
C ALA A 259 17.45 -7.46 -14.08
N ALA A 260 16.86 -8.30 -14.93
CA ALA A 260 17.58 -9.16 -15.86
C ALA A 260 18.30 -8.36 -16.95
N ASP A 261 17.68 -7.30 -17.49
CA ASP A 261 18.29 -6.43 -18.49
C ASP A 261 19.48 -5.64 -17.92
N LEU A 262 19.32 -5.00 -16.76
CA LEU A 262 20.40 -4.26 -16.10
C LEU A 262 21.54 -5.17 -15.62
N ALA A 263 21.27 -6.42 -15.26
CA ALA A 263 22.29 -7.40 -14.87
C ALA A 263 22.99 -8.05 -16.08
N SER A 264 22.42 -7.98 -17.28
CA SER A 264 22.92 -8.71 -18.46
C SER A 264 24.31 -8.28 -18.97
N ASN A 265 24.71 -7.03 -18.71
CA ASN A 265 25.93 -6.43 -19.23
C ASN A 265 26.52 -5.43 -18.21
N ASP A 266 27.84 -5.28 -18.19
CA ASP A 266 28.50 -4.24 -17.37
C ASP A 266 28.56 -2.87 -18.07
N ASP A 267 28.66 -2.81 -19.40
CA ASP A 267 28.38 -1.58 -20.15
C ASP A 267 26.87 -1.46 -20.33
N LEU A 268 26.27 -0.60 -19.50
CA LEU A 268 24.84 -0.37 -19.48
C LEU A 268 24.33 0.25 -20.78
N SER A 269 25.20 0.81 -21.64
CA SER A 269 24.78 1.33 -22.95
C SER A 269 24.27 0.26 -23.92
N GLU A 270 24.57 -1.03 -23.65
CA GLU A 270 24.06 -2.14 -24.45
C GLU A 270 22.72 -2.72 -23.96
N THR A 271 22.28 -2.34 -22.76
CA THR A 271 20.98 -2.76 -22.18
C THR A 271 19.80 -2.24 -22.99
N GLY A 272 18.67 -2.95 -22.93
CA GLY A 272 17.43 -2.50 -23.55
C GLY A 272 16.91 -1.20 -22.91
N LEU A 273 17.05 -1.08 -21.59
CA LEU A 273 16.59 0.07 -20.82
C LEU A 273 17.33 1.36 -21.20
N TYR A 274 18.65 1.30 -21.39
CA TYR A 274 19.41 2.44 -21.89
C TYR A 274 18.99 2.83 -23.31
N LYS A 275 18.80 1.84 -24.19
CA LYS A 275 18.35 2.09 -25.57
C LYS A 275 16.96 2.76 -25.61
N LEU A 276 16.07 2.36 -24.70
CA LEU A 276 14.70 2.88 -24.60
C LEU A 276 14.58 4.25 -23.91
N LEU A 277 15.39 4.52 -22.87
CA LEU A 277 15.29 5.76 -22.08
C LEU A 277 16.29 6.86 -22.50
N VAL A 278 17.39 6.48 -23.16
CA VAL A 278 18.48 7.40 -23.54
C VAL A 278 18.64 7.48 -25.06
N GLU A 279 18.85 6.34 -25.73
CA GLU A 279 19.23 6.33 -27.16
C GLU A 279 18.06 6.73 -28.07
N GLN A 280 16.91 6.07 -27.98
CA GLN A 280 15.73 6.39 -28.81
C GLN A 280 15.21 7.81 -28.56
N PRO A 281 15.05 8.28 -27.31
CA PRO A 281 14.53 9.63 -27.09
C PRO A 281 15.54 10.74 -27.46
N SER A 282 16.82 10.41 -27.66
CA SER A 282 17.79 11.36 -28.26
C SER A 282 17.62 11.56 -29.78
N GLN A 283 16.85 10.69 -30.43
CA GLN A 283 16.53 10.74 -31.85
C GLN A 283 15.12 11.31 -32.12
N GLU A 284 14.30 11.44 -31.09
CA GLU A 284 12.93 11.98 -31.14
C GLU A 284 12.93 13.52 -31.11
N ALA A 285 11.99 14.15 -31.82
CA ALA A 285 11.85 15.61 -31.87
C ALA A 285 11.56 16.24 -30.49
N ASP A 286 10.77 15.55 -29.67
CA ASP A 286 10.42 15.99 -28.32
C ASP A 286 11.52 15.68 -27.28
N GLY A 287 12.62 15.02 -27.69
CA GLY A 287 13.75 14.69 -26.83
C GLY A 287 13.43 13.71 -25.70
N GLY A 288 14.41 13.43 -24.84
CA GLY A 288 14.25 12.50 -23.71
C GLY A 288 13.37 12.95 -22.55
N TYR A 289 13.28 12.07 -21.55
CA TYR A 289 12.44 12.24 -20.37
C TYR A 289 12.98 13.31 -19.40
N SER A 290 12.10 13.89 -18.60
CA SER A 290 12.38 14.81 -17.50
C SER A 290 12.36 14.11 -16.14
N TYR A 291 11.52 13.07 -16.00
CA TYR A 291 11.38 12.21 -14.82
C TYR A 291 11.10 10.76 -15.24
N ILE A 292 11.65 9.81 -14.48
CA ILE A 292 11.39 8.37 -14.63
C ILE A 292 10.79 7.88 -13.31
N ALA A 293 9.50 7.59 -13.28
CA ALA A 293 8.88 6.87 -12.16
C ALA A 293 8.89 5.38 -12.47
N ALA A 294 9.57 4.61 -11.64
CA ALA A 294 9.56 3.15 -11.72
C ALA A 294 8.63 2.61 -10.63
N CYS A 295 7.52 1.99 -11.05
CA CYS A 295 6.50 1.44 -10.15
C CYS A 295 6.92 0.08 -9.57
N TYR A 296 8.18 -0.04 -9.14
CA TYR A 296 8.73 -1.24 -8.53
C TYR A 296 9.05 -1.00 -7.05
N HIS A 297 8.91 -2.04 -6.24
CA HIS A 297 9.29 -2.04 -4.84
C HIS A 297 10.62 -2.79 -4.69
N PHE A 298 11.63 -2.14 -4.11
CA PHE A 298 12.93 -2.76 -3.83
C PHE A 298 13.04 -3.09 -2.34
N ASP A 299 13.67 -4.22 -2.02
CA ASP A 299 14.01 -4.61 -0.66
C ASP A 299 15.37 -4.08 -0.20
N ALA A 300 15.56 -4.05 1.12
CA ALA A 300 16.81 -3.69 1.78
C ALA A 300 17.88 -4.80 1.64
N THR A 301 18.42 -5.01 0.44
CA THR A 301 19.46 -6.01 0.18
C THR A 301 20.60 -5.47 -0.71
N PRO A 302 21.84 -5.97 -0.59
CA PRO A 302 22.94 -5.54 -1.46
C PRO A 302 22.67 -5.74 -2.98
N PRO A 303 22.11 -6.88 -3.46
CA PRO A 303 21.79 -7.02 -4.89
C PRO A 303 20.76 -6.00 -5.39
N HIS A 304 19.75 -5.65 -4.58
CA HIS A 304 18.80 -4.60 -4.93
C HIS A 304 19.47 -3.23 -4.95
N ALA A 305 20.41 -2.96 -4.03
CA ALA A 305 21.22 -1.74 -4.07
C ALA A 305 22.11 -1.68 -5.34
N GLU A 306 22.69 -2.79 -5.79
CA GLU A 306 23.46 -2.85 -7.04
C GLU A 306 22.57 -2.57 -8.28
N LEU A 307 21.37 -3.14 -8.34
CA LEU A 307 20.37 -2.84 -9.38
C LEU A 307 19.96 -1.36 -9.37
N LEU A 308 19.72 -0.78 -8.19
CA LEU A 308 19.39 0.64 -8.04
C LEU A 308 20.53 1.56 -8.50
N GLY A 309 21.78 1.18 -8.26
CA GLY A 309 22.94 1.92 -8.76
C GLY A 309 23.06 1.85 -10.28
N ARG A 310 22.85 0.66 -10.87
CA ARG A 310 22.78 0.49 -12.34
C ARG A 310 21.67 1.35 -12.95
N ALA A 311 20.47 1.35 -12.34
CA ALA A 311 19.36 2.21 -12.77
C ALA A 311 19.69 3.70 -12.65
N ALA A 312 20.35 4.14 -11.57
CA ALA A 312 20.78 5.51 -11.37
C ALA A 312 21.75 6.01 -12.46
N ARG A 313 22.65 5.15 -12.96
CA ARG A 313 23.54 5.48 -14.09
C ARG A 313 22.77 5.68 -15.39
N VAL A 314 21.81 4.81 -15.71
CA VAL A 314 20.94 4.96 -16.89
C VAL A 314 20.13 6.26 -16.79
N ALA A 315 19.62 6.57 -15.60
CA ALA A 315 18.87 7.79 -15.28
C ALA A 315 19.71 9.07 -15.44
N ALA A 316 20.96 9.06 -14.98
CA ALA A 316 21.90 10.16 -15.18
C ALA A 316 22.16 10.43 -16.66
N HIS A 317 22.32 9.39 -17.48
CA HIS A 317 22.46 9.52 -18.93
C HIS A 317 21.16 9.96 -19.63
N ALA A 318 19.99 9.56 -19.10
CA ALA A 318 18.69 10.05 -19.56
C ALA A 318 18.46 11.53 -19.20
N GLY A 319 19.25 12.12 -18.29
CA GLY A 319 19.01 13.44 -17.73
C GLY A 319 17.68 13.52 -16.96
N ALA A 320 17.22 12.38 -16.41
CA ALA A 320 15.93 12.22 -15.77
C ALA A 320 16.11 11.35 -14.53
N PRO A 321 15.69 11.80 -13.33
CA PRO A 321 15.89 11.02 -12.12
C PRO A 321 14.95 9.81 -12.09
N PHE A 322 15.47 8.70 -11.57
CA PHE A 322 14.76 7.46 -11.29
C PHE A 322 14.13 7.53 -9.89
N ILE A 323 12.80 7.54 -9.85
CA ILE A 323 12.00 7.64 -8.62
C ILE A 323 11.30 6.30 -8.41
N THR A 324 11.59 5.60 -7.32
CA THR A 324 11.10 4.22 -7.10
C THR A 324 10.77 3.93 -5.64
N GLY A 325 10.08 2.81 -5.39
CA GLY A 325 9.66 2.36 -4.08
C GLY A 325 10.75 1.58 -3.34
N MET A 326 10.83 1.74 -2.02
CA MET A 326 11.74 0.99 -1.13
C MET A 326 10.98 0.46 0.09
N ALA A 327 11.28 -0.76 0.51
CA ALA A 327 10.74 -1.36 1.72
C ALA A 327 11.20 -0.57 2.96
N THR A 328 10.26 0.02 3.71
CA THR A 328 10.59 0.87 4.86
C THR A 328 10.96 0.09 6.12
N ASP A 329 10.37 -1.09 6.29
CA ASP A 329 10.39 -1.86 7.55
C ASP A 329 11.81 -2.13 8.08
N PRO A 330 12.78 -2.58 7.26
CA PRO A 330 14.13 -2.87 7.74
C PRO A 330 14.89 -1.64 8.26
N PHE A 331 14.48 -0.42 7.88
CA PHE A 331 15.17 0.82 8.23
C PHE A 331 14.55 1.59 9.40
N VAL A 332 13.32 1.24 9.80
CA VAL A 332 12.59 1.96 10.87
C VAL A 332 12.56 1.22 12.21
N ASP A 333 12.89 -0.08 12.25
CA ASP A 333 13.03 -0.77 13.52
C ASP A 333 14.37 -0.42 14.20
N ARG A 334 14.27 0.12 15.43
CA ARG A 334 15.44 0.47 16.26
C ARG A 334 16.00 -0.73 17.04
N ARG A 335 15.22 -1.80 17.20
CA ARG A 335 15.61 -3.05 17.89
C ARG A 335 16.41 -3.94 16.94
N GLU A 336 15.99 -3.98 15.68
CA GLU A 336 16.62 -4.75 14.61
C GLU A 336 17.12 -3.82 13.49
N PRO A 337 18.20 -3.05 13.75
CA PRO A 337 18.75 -2.13 12.75
C PRO A 337 19.30 -2.90 11.54
N PRO A 338 19.38 -2.28 10.34
CA PRO A 338 19.87 -2.94 9.13
C PRO A 338 21.22 -3.64 9.33
N HIS A 339 21.33 -4.85 8.76
CA HIS A 339 22.57 -5.63 8.72
C HIS A 339 23.72 -4.81 8.10
N ARG A 340 24.96 -5.09 8.53
CA ARG A 340 26.16 -4.32 8.15
C ARG A 340 26.29 -4.13 6.63
N LEU A 341 26.10 -5.21 5.86
CA LEU A 341 26.15 -5.19 4.39
C LEU A 341 25.09 -4.29 3.75
N ILE A 342 23.91 -4.12 4.37
CA ILE A 342 22.87 -3.22 3.86
C ILE A 342 23.31 -1.77 4.05
N LYS A 343 23.92 -1.45 5.20
CA LYS A 343 24.46 -0.10 5.49
C LYS A 343 25.59 0.24 4.52
N GLU A 344 26.54 -0.68 4.34
CA GLU A 344 27.64 -0.57 3.37
C GLU A 344 27.11 -0.35 1.95
N ALA A 345 26.07 -1.08 1.55
CA ALA A 345 25.47 -0.94 0.23
C ALA A 345 24.75 0.40 -0.02
N PHE A 346 24.06 0.92 0.99
CA PHE A 346 23.42 2.23 0.90
C PHE A 346 24.42 3.38 0.98
N GLU A 347 25.53 3.26 1.72
CA GLU A 347 26.62 4.25 1.66
C GLU A 347 27.35 4.23 0.31
N ALA A 348 27.56 3.07 -0.30
CA ALA A 348 28.11 2.97 -1.64
C ALA A 348 27.20 3.61 -2.70
N LEU A 349 25.88 3.41 -2.60
CA LEU A 349 24.91 4.10 -3.46
C LEU A 349 24.98 5.63 -3.32
N LYS A 350 25.04 6.14 -2.09
CA LYS A 350 25.10 7.59 -1.82
C LYS A 350 26.35 8.28 -2.32
N THR A 351 27.45 7.54 -2.40
CA THR A 351 28.76 8.05 -2.85
C THR A 351 28.96 7.93 -4.37
N MET A 352 27.99 7.36 -5.10
CA MET A 352 28.01 7.36 -6.56
C MET A 352 27.96 8.80 -7.13
N PRO A 353 28.70 9.10 -8.21
CA PRO A 353 28.55 10.36 -8.95
C PRO A 353 27.12 10.60 -9.45
N ASP A 354 26.42 9.50 -9.77
CA ASP A 354 25.06 9.49 -10.31
C ASP A 354 23.97 9.48 -9.22
N ALA A 355 24.34 9.51 -7.93
CA ALA A 355 23.40 9.38 -6.81
C ALA A 355 22.29 10.45 -6.82
N SER A 356 22.58 11.66 -7.30
CA SER A 356 21.60 12.75 -7.43
C SER A 356 20.47 12.45 -8.43
N TYR A 357 20.56 11.37 -9.22
CA TYR A 357 19.51 10.88 -10.13
C TYR A 357 18.70 9.71 -9.57
N LEU A 358 18.85 9.34 -8.30
CA LEU A 358 18.05 8.27 -7.66
C LEU A 358 17.26 8.81 -6.46
N ALA A 359 15.94 8.66 -6.46
CA ALA A 359 15.08 8.91 -5.31
C ALA A 359 14.36 7.63 -4.88
N LEU A 360 14.53 7.24 -3.61
CA LEU A 360 13.83 6.13 -2.98
C LEU A 360 12.70 6.67 -2.10
N MET A 361 11.52 6.04 -2.13
CA MET A 361 10.38 6.49 -1.35
C MET A 361 9.54 5.34 -0.77
N GLY A 362 8.85 5.60 0.35
CA GLY A 362 7.90 4.69 0.97
C GLY A 362 7.39 5.27 2.31
N PRO A 363 6.31 4.77 2.93
CA PRO A 363 5.38 3.70 2.52
C PRO A 363 4.57 3.96 1.23
N ARG A 364 3.77 2.97 0.80
CA ARG A 364 2.77 3.12 -0.27
C ARG A 364 1.52 3.86 0.27
N PHE A 365 0.66 4.34 -0.63
CA PHE A 365 -0.57 5.10 -0.29
C PHE A 365 -1.84 4.43 -0.84
N MET A 366 -3.01 4.68 -0.27
CA MET A 366 -4.26 4.02 -0.67
C MET A 366 -4.82 4.60 -1.99
N LEU A 367 -5.18 3.75 -2.95
CA LEU A 367 -5.69 4.16 -4.27
C LEU A 367 -7.22 4.24 -4.37
N ARG A 368 -7.94 3.29 -3.76
CA ARG A 368 -9.41 3.26 -3.74
C ARG A 368 -9.94 2.99 -2.36
N HIS A 369 -11.20 3.35 -2.11
CA HIS A 369 -11.89 2.91 -0.91
C HIS A 369 -12.07 1.39 -0.91
N VAL A 370 -12.20 0.84 0.31
CA VAL A 370 -12.43 -0.59 0.54
C VAL A 370 -13.92 -0.87 0.36
N TYR A 371 -14.27 -1.92 -0.39
CA TYR A 371 -15.67 -2.24 -0.67
C TYR A 371 -16.41 -2.69 0.59
N GLY A 372 -17.64 -2.21 0.77
CA GLY A 372 -18.44 -2.47 1.96
C GLY A 372 -19.65 -1.54 2.08
N LYS A 373 -20.68 -1.96 2.82
CA LYS A 373 -21.99 -1.29 2.89
C LYS A 373 -21.93 0.15 3.42
N LYS A 374 -20.86 0.51 4.15
CA LYS A 374 -20.65 1.83 4.76
C LYS A 374 -19.49 2.62 4.15
N SER A 375 -18.86 2.06 3.11
CA SER A 375 -17.76 2.70 2.38
C SER A 375 -18.14 2.76 0.90
N ASP A 376 -17.74 1.75 0.12
CA ASP A 376 -18.01 1.66 -1.32
C ASP A 376 -18.89 0.42 -1.59
N PRO A 377 -20.23 0.57 -1.71
CA PRO A 377 -21.15 -0.56 -1.71
C PRO A 377 -21.30 -1.19 -3.10
N ILE A 378 -21.20 -2.52 -3.17
CA ILE A 378 -21.45 -3.29 -4.41
C ILE A 378 -22.94 -3.68 -4.52
N SER A 379 -23.40 -3.96 -5.74
CA SER A 379 -24.80 -4.24 -6.03
C SER A 379 -25.15 -5.74 -6.14
N SER A 380 -24.18 -6.60 -6.45
CA SER A 380 -24.43 -8.01 -6.80
C SER A 380 -24.77 -8.91 -5.61
N PHE A 381 -24.09 -8.72 -4.47
CA PHE A 381 -24.33 -9.47 -3.24
C PHE A 381 -23.84 -8.70 -2.01
N ALA A 382 -24.15 -9.18 -0.80
CA ALA A 382 -23.65 -8.57 0.43
C ALA A 382 -22.17 -8.91 0.62
N TYR A 383 -21.28 -7.92 0.48
CA TYR A 383 -19.83 -8.08 0.58
C TYR A 383 -19.22 -6.99 1.46
N GLU A 384 -18.20 -7.36 2.23
CA GLU A 384 -17.35 -6.47 3.02
C GLU A 384 -15.89 -6.91 2.80
N GLU A 385 -15.08 -6.09 2.13
CA GLU A 385 -13.69 -6.41 1.80
C GLU A 385 -12.76 -6.24 3.01
N PHE A 386 -13.09 -5.33 3.94
CA PHE A 386 -12.30 -5.13 5.15
C PHE A 386 -12.58 -6.21 6.21
N SER A 387 -11.51 -6.85 6.70
CA SER A 387 -11.55 -7.63 7.94
C SER A 387 -10.46 -7.17 8.91
N ARG A 388 -10.77 -7.13 10.22
CA ARG A 388 -9.78 -6.79 11.26
C ARG A 388 -8.57 -7.72 11.26
N SER A 389 -8.75 -8.97 10.82
CA SER A 389 -7.69 -9.98 10.67
C SER A 389 -6.74 -9.69 9.50
N ALA A 390 -7.25 -9.14 8.39
CA ALA A 390 -6.40 -8.71 7.27
C ALA A 390 -5.76 -7.34 7.53
N GLY A 391 -6.48 -6.44 8.21
CA GLY A 391 -6.03 -5.08 8.50
C GLY A 391 -5.66 -4.34 7.22
N LEU A 392 -4.44 -3.83 7.15
CA LEU A 392 -3.92 -3.11 5.98
C LEU A 392 -3.56 -4.01 4.79
N ARG A 393 -3.55 -5.35 4.94
CA ARG A 393 -3.13 -6.27 3.86
C ARG A 393 -4.17 -6.40 2.75
N GLY A 394 -5.45 -6.30 3.07
CA GLY A 394 -6.57 -6.42 2.12
C GLY A 394 -6.99 -5.10 1.48
N MET A 395 -6.03 -4.19 1.22
CA MET A 395 -6.28 -2.85 0.69
C MET A 395 -5.44 -2.62 -0.57
N LEU A 396 -5.94 -1.80 -1.50
CA LEU A 396 -5.20 -1.47 -2.72
C LEU A 396 -4.21 -0.31 -2.48
N TRP A 397 -2.93 -0.62 -2.63
CA TRP A 397 -1.82 0.29 -2.36
C TRP A 397 -1.12 0.76 -3.63
N GLY A 398 -1.19 2.06 -3.92
CA GLY A 398 -0.51 2.73 -5.01
C GLY A 398 0.96 3.01 -4.74
N HIS A 399 1.72 3.06 -5.84
CA HIS A 399 3.16 3.21 -5.79
C HIS A 399 3.59 4.64 -5.46
N PRO A 400 4.44 4.88 -4.44
CA PRO A 400 4.70 6.23 -3.94
C PRO A 400 5.35 7.16 -4.98
N ALA A 401 6.05 6.66 -6.00
CA ALA A 401 6.62 7.50 -7.06
C ALA A 401 5.56 8.36 -7.78
N LEU A 402 4.31 7.90 -7.84
CA LEU A 402 3.19 8.64 -8.42
C LEU A 402 2.86 9.91 -7.61
N LEU A 403 3.02 9.88 -6.27
CA LEU A 403 2.88 11.08 -5.43
C LEU A 403 3.99 12.10 -5.73
N ALA A 404 5.25 11.66 -5.88
CA ALA A 404 6.33 12.55 -6.27
C ALA A 404 6.07 13.19 -7.64
N LEU A 405 5.55 12.43 -8.61
CA LEU A 405 5.17 12.98 -9.91
C LEU A 405 4.05 14.02 -9.79
N CYS A 406 3.04 13.82 -8.95
CA CYS A 406 2.00 14.84 -8.71
C CYS A 406 2.60 16.16 -8.20
N VAL A 407 3.68 16.11 -7.41
CA VAL A 407 4.38 17.32 -6.93
C VAL A 407 5.34 17.90 -7.98
N LEU A 408 6.09 17.05 -8.70
CA LEU A 408 7.15 17.47 -9.64
C LEU A 408 6.60 17.95 -11.00
N ALA A 409 5.45 17.41 -11.43
CA ALA A 409 4.75 17.84 -12.63
C ALA A 409 4.16 19.25 -12.49
N VAL A 410 3.80 19.66 -11.27
CA VAL A 410 3.13 20.94 -10.98
C VAL A 410 4.16 21.98 -10.53
N ARG A 411 4.21 23.12 -11.23
CA ARG A 411 5.13 24.21 -10.89
C ARG A 411 4.80 24.80 -9.52
N GLY A 412 5.65 24.52 -8.53
CA GLY A 412 5.40 24.94 -7.14
C GLY A 412 4.47 23.99 -6.38
N GLY A 413 4.33 22.74 -6.84
CA GLY A 413 3.58 21.69 -6.17
C GLY A 413 3.96 21.56 -4.69
N GLN A 414 2.96 21.33 -3.84
CA GLN A 414 3.15 21.19 -2.40
C GLN A 414 3.48 19.74 -2.04
N LEU A 415 4.24 19.54 -0.95
CA LEU A 415 4.55 18.20 -0.44
C LEU A 415 3.36 17.51 0.24
N ASN A 416 2.23 18.20 0.43
CA ASN A 416 0.99 17.60 0.90
C ASN A 416 0.17 17.15 -0.31
N ILE A 417 -0.39 15.94 -0.26
CA ILE A 417 -1.34 15.42 -1.25
C ILE A 417 -2.63 15.07 -0.52
N ASP A 418 -3.71 15.72 -0.95
CA ASP A 418 -5.07 15.60 -0.43
C ASP A 418 -5.94 14.66 -1.30
N ASP A 419 -7.20 14.49 -0.88
CA ASP A 419 -8.24 13.73 -1.56
C ASP A 419 -7.82 12.28 -1.88
N LEU A 420 -7.21 11.64 -0.88
CA LEU A 420 -6.85 10.22 -0.91
C LEU A 420 -7.94 9.34 -0.33
N ALA A 421 -8.02 8.10 -0.82
CA ALA A 421 -8.82 7.08 -0.18
C ALA A 421 -8.33 6.80 1.25
N PHE A 422 -9.30 6.53 2.14
CA PHE A 422 -9.06 6.13 3.52
C PHE A 422 -10.25 5.31 4.02
N HIS A 423 -10.09 4.60 5.14
CA HIS A 423 -11.10 3.69 5.67
C HIS A 423 -11.28 3.85 7.19
N HIS A 424 -12.53 3.80 7.65
CA HIS A 424 -12.89 3.74 9.07
C HIS A 424 -13.49 2.37 9.38
N TYR A 425 -12.99 1.72 10.42
CA TYR A 425 -13.61 0.51 10.98
C TYR A 425 -14.11 0.77 12.39
N ARG A 426 -15.15 0.05 12.82
CA ARG A 426 -15.53 -0.02 14.24
C ARG A 426 -14.65 -1.03 14.94
N ASP A 427 -14.11 -0.66 16.09
CA ASP A 427 -13.22 -1.51 16.90
C ASP A 427 -13.99 -2.44 17.88
N ALA A 428 -13.28 -3.09 18.81
CA ALA A 428 -13.87 -4.02 19.76
C ALA A 428 -14.77 -3.35 20.82
N HIS A 429 -14.65 -2.05 21.02
CA HIS A 429 -15.43 -1.25 21.96
C HIS A 429 -16.61 -0.54 21.26
N GLY A 430 -16.60 -0.51 19.93
CA GLY A 430 -17.63 0.09 19.08
C GLY A 430 -17.20 1.42 18.47
N ASP A 431 -16.02 1.91 18.84
CA ASP A 431 -15.49 3.21 18.45
C ASP A 431 -15.03 3.22 16.98
N SER A 432 -15.24 4.35 16.31
CA SER A 432 -14.81 4.54 14.92
C SER A 432 -13.32 4.88 14.85
N THR A 433 -12.51 3.92 14.41
CA THR A 433 -11.06 4.10 14.22
C THR A 433 -10.75 4.30 12.74
N ALA A 434 -10.11 5.43 12.42
CA ALA A 434 -9.55 5.68 11.09
C ALA A 434 -8.24 4.90 10.91
N LEU A 435 -8.12 4.19 9.79
CA LEU A 435 -6.87 3.59 9.34
C LEU A 435 -6.04 4.62 8.55
N PRO A 436 -4.70 4.51 8.56
CA PRO A 436 -3.85 5.37 7.75
C PRO A 436 -4.13 5.17 6.26
N CYS A 437 -4.03 6.24 5.48
CA CYS A 437 -4.02 6.21 4.02
C CYS A 437 -2.67 5.72 3.44
N THR A 438 -1.82 5.08 4.26
CA THR A 438 -0.55 4.45 3.87
C THR A 438 -0.43 3.03 4.41
N ASP A 439 0.28 2.15 3.72
CA ASP A 439 0.40 0.72 4.09
C ASP A 439 1.19 0.48 5.38
N ARG A 440 1.91 1.52 5.84
CA ARG A 440 2.46 1.65 7.19
C ARG A 440 2.24 3.07 7.70
N LEU A 441 1.85 3.25 8.95
CA LEU A 441 1.86 4.57 9.60
C LEU A 441 3.28 4.86 10.11
N ILE A 442 3.97 5.83 9.51
CA ILE A 442 5.29 6.30 9.96
C ILE A 442 5.20 7.69 10.59
N GLY A 443 5.90 7.90 11.71
CA GLY A 443 6.06 9.21 12.35
C GLY A 443 7.33 9.95 11.89
N THR A 444 7.51 11.18 12.37
CA THR A 444 8.69 12.01 12.09
C THR A 444 10.02 11.35 12.46
N ASP A 445 10.05 10.61 13.58
CA ASP A 445 11.19 9.80 14.03
C ASP A 445 11.58 8.71 13.03
N ALA A 446 10.59 8.02 12.46
CA ALA A 446 10.80 6.98 11.45
C ALA A 446 11.19 7.59 10.09
N ALA A 447 10.57 8.70 9.69
CA ALA A 447 10.98 9.47 8.50
C ALA A 447 12.42 9.99 8.62
N SER A 448 12.88 10.35 9.83
CA SER A 448 14.26 10.77 10.09
C SER A 448 15.25 9.60 9.95
N LEU A 449 14.88 8.39 10.39
CA LEU A 449 15.67 7.18 10.14
C LEU A 449 15.74 6.85 8.65
N LEU A 450 14.61 6.85 7.94
CA LEU A 450 14.55 6.63 6.49
C LEU A 450 15.44 7.62 5.71
N ARG A 451 15.38 8.91 6.07
CA ARG A 451 16.25 9.96 5.51
C ARG A 451 17.73 9.69 5.79
N SER A 452 18.09 9.10 6.94
CA SER A 452 19.48 8.68 7.19
C SER A 452 19.98 7.57 6.24
N PHE A 453 19.08 6.86 5.55
CA PHE A 453 19.37 5.93 4.46
C PHE A 453 19.12 6.51 3.05
N GLY A 454 18.67 7.76 2.92
CA GLY A 454 18.35 8.37 1.62
C GLY A 454 16.97 8.00 1.09
N ILE A 455 16.06 7.58 1.98
CA ILE A 455 14.69 7.20 1.64
C ILE A 455 13.74 8.32 2.10
N ASN A 456 12.92 8.83 1.17
CA ASN A 456 11.91 9.85 1.44
C ASN A 456 10.66 9.19 2.05
N GLY A 457 10.29 9.61 3.26
CA GLY A 457 9.11 9.09 3.97
C GLY A 457 7.79 9.64 3.41
N VAL A 458 6.78 8.79 3.23
CA VAL A 458 5.38 9.19 3.00
C VAL A 458 4.63 9.15 4.34
N LEU A 459 4.27 10.30 4.90
CA LEU A 459 3.58 10.39 6.20
C LEU A 459 2.08 10.57 6.01
N ALA A 460 1.27 9.59 6.42
CA ALA A 460 -0.18 9.76 6.54
C ALA A 460 -0.55 10.67 7.73
N TYR A 461 -1.50 11.57 7.54
CA TYR A 461 -2.14 12.29 8.65
C TYR A 461 -3.18 11.38 9.31
N LYS A 462 -3.12 11.24 10.63
CA LYS A 462 -3.98 10.32 11.38
C LYS A 462 -5.44 10.81 11.33
N GLY A 463 -6.29 10.09 10.60
CA GLY A 463 -7.71 10.41 10.47
C GLY A 463 -8.07 11.37 9.34
N GLU A 464 -7.13 11.68 8.45
CA GLU A 464 -7.36 12.55 7.29
C GLU A 464 -7.07 11.83 5.96
N ALA A 465 -7.76 12.25 4.91
CA ALA A 465 -7.58 11.82 3.52
C ALA A 465 -6.30 12.38 2.87
N ARG A 466 -5.19 12.44 3.62
CA ARG A 466 -3.99 13.23 3.30
C ARG A 466 -2.68 12.52 3.64
N VAL A 467 -1.69 12.64 2.76
CA VAL A 467 -0.28 12.36 3.06
C VAL A 467 0.59 13.61 2.91
N ARG A 468 1.76 13.61 3.55
CA ARG A 468 2.87 14.51 3.28
C ARG A 468 4.13 13.74 2.90
N LEU A 469 4.80 14.16 1.84
CA LEU A 469 6.15 13.71 1.52
C LEU A 469 7.14 14.41 2.46
N ALA A 470 7.97 13.63 3.15
CA ALA A 470 9.00 14.12 4.07
C ALA A 470 10.10 14.96 3.36
N GLY A 471 10.19 14.82 2.05
CA GLY A 471 11.15 15.43 1.15
C GLY A 471 10.99 14.87 -0.26
N LEU A 472 11.69 15.46 -1.21
CA LEU A 472 11.89 14.96 -2.58
C LEU A 472 13.38 15.08 -2.91
N GLU A 473 14.17 14.43 -2.08
CA GLU A 473 15.63 14.42 -2.13
C GLU A 473 16.12 13.18 -2.86
N ALA A 474 17.27 13.31 -3.51
CA ALA A 474 18.00 12.15 -4.02
C ALA A 474 18.62 11.35 -2.86
N ILE A 475 19.06 10.12 -3.12
CA ILE A 475 19.53 9.20 -2.08
C ILE A 475 20.72 9.75 -1.27
N ASN A 476 21.54 10.60 -1.88
CA ASN A 476 22.67 11.30 -1.24
C ASN A 476 22.28 12.52 -0.39
N GLY A 477 21.00 12.92 -0.40
CA GLY A 477 20.48 14.09 0.32
C GLY A 477 20.54 15.41 -0.45
N ASP A 478 21.00 15.41 -1.72
CA ASP A 478 20.92 16.58 -2.59
C ASP A 478 19.50 16.76 -3.15
N GLY A 479 19.21 17.96 -3.67
CA GLY A 479 18.04 18.17 -4.52
C GLY A 479 18.12 17.32 -5.79
N LEU A 480 17.00 16.69 -6.14
CA LEU A 480 16.90 15.75 -7.26
C LEU A 480 17.38 16.38 -8.59
N ALA A 481 18.34 15.74 -9.26
CA ALA A 481 18.87 16.22 -10.53
C ALA A 481 17.89 15.93 -11.68
N SER A 482 17.61 16.93 -12.52
CA SER A 482 16.88 16.75 -13.77
C SER A 482 17.41 17.69 -14.86
N SER A 483 17.26 17.27 -16.10
CA SER A 483 17.43 18.11 -17.31
C SER A 483 16.72 19.47 -17.26
N THR A 484 15.62 19.60 -16.50
CA THR A 484 14.87 20.85 -16.33
C THR A 484 15.35 21.69 -15.13
N ALA A 485 16.14 21.10 -14.22
CA ALA A 485 16.64 21.74 -13.01
C ALA A 485 17.95 21.10 -12.54
N ALA A 486 19.04 21.88 -12.60
CA ALA A 486 20.31 21.47 -11.99
C ALA A 486 20.11 21.14 -10.49
N PRO A 487 20.79 20.09 -9.96
CA PRO A 487 20.64 19.69 -8.57
C PRO A 487 20.99 20.87 -7.65
N ARG A 488 20.00 21.33 -6.89
CA ARG A 488 20.24 22.35 -5.86
C ARG A 488 20.92 21.64 -4.69
N LYS A 489 22.09 22.14 -4.27
CA LYS A 489 22.63 21.81 -2.94
C LYS A 489 21.53 22.04 -1.91
N ALA A 490 21.45 21.14 -0.93
CA ALA A 490 20.40 21.11 0.07
C ALA A 490 20.05 22.51 0.63
N ALA A 491 18.75 22.77 0.79
CA ALA A 491 18.32 23.84 1.68
C ALA A 491 18.88 23.54 3.08
N SER A 492 19.54 24.50 3.71
CA SER A 492 20.14 24.30 5.03
C SER A 492 19.05 23.99 6.06
N ASP A 493 19.06 22.76 6.56
CA ASP A 493 18.24 22.26 7.68
C ASP A 493 16.73 22.56 7.55
N SER A 494 15.99 21.67 6.86
CA SER A 494 14.51 21.64 6.88
C SER A 494 13.91 21.32 8.27
N ARG A 495 14.73 21.33 9.33
CA ARG A 495 14.34 21.47 10.74
C ARG A 495 13.27 22.54 10.97
N ALA A 496 13.24 23.60 10.16
CA ALA A 496 12.29 24.70 10.28
C ALA A 496 10.81 24.29 10.07
N ASP A 497 10.53 23.29 9.22
CA ASP A 497 9.15 22.93 8.81
C ASP A 497 8.66 21.56 9.33
N VAL A 498 9.49 20.84 10.08
CA VAL A 498 9.09 19.61 10.82
C VAL A 498 9.33 19.78 12.33
N GLY A 499 9.54 21.01 12.77
CA GLY A 499 9.73 21.38 14.17
C GLY A 499 8.40 21.60 14.90
N SER A 500 7.96 20.62 15.68
CA SER A 500 7.26 20.95 16.93
C SER A 500 8.18 21.88 17.73
N SER A 501 7.72 23.06 18.14
CA SER A 501 8.55 24.00 18.90
C SER A 501 9.16 23.31 20.13
N LYS A 502 10.49 23.10 20.11
CA LYS A 502 11.24 22.44 21.19
C LYS A 502 11.83 23.42 22.21
N ASP A 503 11.52 24.71 22.09
CA ASP A 503 11.84 25.75 23.08
C ASP A 503 10.58 26.32 23.73
N ALA A 504 9.76 25.43 24.29
CA ALA A 504 8.85 25.74 25.37
C ALA A 504 9.05 24.71 26.50
N ARG A 505 10.11 24.90 27.31
CA ARG A 505 10.21 24.24 28.62
C ARG A 505 9.12 24.80 29.54
N VAL A 506 7.91 24.27 29.41
CA VAL A 506 6.88 24.42 30.44
C VAL A 506 7.41 23.74 31.70
N LYS A 507 7.80 24.54 32.70
CA LYS A 507 8.09 24.03 34.04
C LYS A 507 6.78 23.59 34.69
N THR A 508 6.42 22.33 34.53
CA THR A 508 5.43 21.69 35.40
C THR A 508 6.11 21.36 36.74
N GLU A 509 6.06 22.29 37.70
CA GLU A 509 6.28 21.94 39.10
C GLU A 509 5.12 21.08 39.58
N TRP A 510 5.32 19.76 39.55
CA TRP A 510 4.37 18.80 40.11
C TRP A 510 4.43 18.86 41.63
N THR A 511 3.37 19.43 42.24
CA THR A 511 3.13 19.40 43.68
C THR A 511 1.99 18.41 43.98
N PRO A 512 2.19 17.39 44.84
CA PRO A 512 1.12 16.46 45.18
C PRO A 512 0.08 17.12 46.09
N ALA A 513 -1.19 17.11 45.68
CA ALA A 513 -2.27 17.64 46.50
C ALA A 513 -2.57 16.72 47.70
N ALA A 514 -2.15 17.15 48.90
CA ALA A 514 -2.61 16.59 50.16
C ALA A 514 -4.01 17.12 50.52
N ARG A 515 -4.83 16.28 51.19
CA ARG A 515 -6.23 16.58 51.50
C ARG A 515 -6.39 17.69 52.56
N SER A 516 -7.27 18.65 52.30
CA SER A 516 -8.09 19.38 53.30
C SER A 516 -9.30 19.96 52.56
N ALA A 517 -10.56 19.87 53.01
CA ALA A 517 -11.15 20.13 54.33
C ALA A 517 -11.27 21.62 54.69
N GLY A 518 -12.35 22.26 54.22
CA GLY A 518 -13.12 23.20 55.04
C GLY A 518 -12.89 24.71 54.91
N THR A 519 -13.89 25.37 54.31
CA THR A 519 -14.57 26.61 54.80
C THR A 519 -13.92 28.01 54.70
N VAL A 520 -14.81 28.99 54.39
CA VAL A 520 -14.71 30.47 54.49
C VAL A 520 -13.72 31.16 53.53
N GLY A 521 -14.03 32.24 52.80
CA GLY A 521 -15.28 33.00 52.60
C GLY A 521 -15.03 34.52 52.49
N MET A 522 -15.68 35.22 51.53
CA MET A 522 -15.65 36.70 51.34
C MET A 522 -14.27 37.32 50.99
N SER A 523 -14.09 38.53 50.43
CA SER A 523 -14.92 39.47 49.65
C SER A 523 -14.02 40.57 49.03
N THR A 524 -14.40 41.16 47.88
CA THR A 524 -14.08 42.53 47.37
C THR A 524 -12.63 43.03 47.13
N ALA A 525 -12.33 43.33 45.85
CA ALA A 525 -11.93 44.65 45.24
C ALA A 525 -11.31 45.79 46.12
N PRO A 526 -10.45 46.73 45.58
CA PRO A 526 -10.65 47.38 44.27
C PRO A 526 -9.42 47.88 43.45
N GLN A 527 -9.76 48.57 42.35
CA GLN A 527 -8.96 49.16 41.26
C GLN A 527 -7.87 50.19 41.62
N ARG A 528 -6.85 50.32 40.74
CA ARG A 528 -6.68 51.54 39.91
C ARG A 528 -5.61 51.38 38.81
N LEU A 529 -5.85 52.02 37.64
CA LEU A 529 -4.91 52.17 36.52
C LEU A 529 -5.04 53.59 35.93
N ALA A 530 -3.91 54.16 35.55
CA ALA A 530 -3.67 55.42 34.83
C ALA A 530 -2.19 55.38 34.38
N GLU A 531 -1.71 55.99 33.30
CA GLU A 531 -2.28 56.79 32.20
C GLU A 531 -1.18 56.87 31.12
N SER A 532 -1.53 56.95 29.81
CA SER A 532 -0.74 57.76 28.87
C SER A 532 -1.51 58.14 27.59
N SER A 533 -1.35 59.41 27.24
CA SER A 533 -1.83 60.17 26.06
C SER A 533 -1.02 59.90 24.78
N ALA A 534 -1.44 60.26 23.54
CA ALA A 534 -2.73 60.67 22.96
C ALA A 534 -2.57 60.88 21.42
N SER A 535 -3.70 61.16 20.73
CA SER A 535 -3.85 61.83 19.41
C SER A 535 -3.44 61.06 18.13
N SER A 536 -4.19 61.12 17.01
CA SER A 536 -5.43 61.87 16.69
C SER A 536 -6.18 61.32 15.44
N GLU A 537 -7.52 61.28 15.52
CA GLU A 537 -8.55 61.66 14.49
C GLU A 537 -8.54 61.04 13.07
N SER A 538 -9.66 60.82 12.36
CA SER A 538 -11.12 60.76 12.65
C SER A 538 -11.82 60.08 11.43
N SER A 539 -12.91 59.30 11.58
CA SER A 539 -14.33 59.68 11.37
C SER A 539 -15.18 58.41 11.62
N GLN A 540 -16.22 58.41 12.48
CA GLN A 540 -17.67 58.46 12.16
C GLN A 540 -18.12 57.51 11.02
N GLU A 541 -19.17 56.68 11.13
CA GLU A 541 -20.44 56.85 11.89
C GLU A 541 -21.22 55.50 12.11
N ALA A 542 -22.17 55.48 13.07
CA ALA A 542 -23.29 54.52 13.32
C ALA A 542 -23.04 52.97 13.33
N ALA A 543 -23.29 52.14 14.36
CA ALA A 543 -24.29 52.03 15.45
C ALA A 543 -25.38 50.94 15.22
N ALA A 544 -25.28 49.80 15.93
CA ALA A 544 -26.39 49.06 16.58
C ALA A 544 -25.89 47.81 17.36
N GLN A 545 -26.06 47.81 18.69
CA GLN A 545 -26.20 46.59 19.54
C GLN A 545 -27.66 46.07 19.39
N GLU A 546 -28.18 44.99 19.98
CA GLU A 546 -27.81 43.99 20.99
C GLU A 546 -28.67 42.71 20.67
N ALA A 547 -28.71 41.56 21.34
CA ALA A 547 -28.22 41.08 22.64
C ALA A 547 -28.06 39.53 22.62
N ALA A 548 -27.78 38.93 23.79
CA ALA A 548 -27.99 37.50 24.08
C ALA A 548 -28.82 37.34 25.37
N PRO A 549 -29.52 36.21 25.57
CA PRO A 549 -29.83 35.76 26.93
C PRO A 549 -29.50 34.28 27.19
N THR A 550 -28.66 34.09 28.21
CA THR A 550 -28.82 33.19 29.38
C THR A 550 -28.94 31.66 29.21
N GLU A 551 -27.93 30.96 29.71
CA GLU A 551 -28.02 29.60 30.25
C GLU A 551 -28.73 29.57 31.62
N GLY A 552 -29.32 28.44 31.99
CA GLY A 552 -29.73 28.16 33.37
C GLY A 552 -31.02 27.35 33.55
N ALA A 553 -30.95 26.03 33.35
CA ALA A 553 -31.82 24.99 33.97
C ALA A 553 -31.57 23.60 33.33
N VAL A 554 -30.51 22.89 33.74
CA VAL A 554 -30.33 21.44 33.50
C VAL A 554 -29.31 20.89 34.50
N ASP A 555 -29.80 20.54 35.69
CA ASP A 555 -29.05 19.73 36.69
C ASP A 555 -30.02 18.96 37.62
N ASP A 556 -31.24 19.46 37.83
CA ASP A 556 -32.26 18.79 38.66
C ASP A 556 -32.88 17.52 38.03
N GLU A 557 -32.94 17.40 36.69
CA GLU A 557 -33.47 16.20 36.02
C GLU A 557 -32.53 14.99 36.11
N LEU A 558 -31.21 15.22 36.19
CA LEU A 558 -30.21 14.14 36.29
C LEU A 558 -30.21 13.50 37.69
N ALA A 559 -30.51 14.29 38.73
CA ALA A 559 -30.63 13.83 40.10
C ALA A 559 -31.86 12.94 40.33
N ALA A 560 -32.95 13.16 39.58
CA ALA A 560 -34.17 12.34 39.66
C ALA A 560 -33.98 10.94 39.05
N LEU A 561 -33.29 10.84 37.91
CA LEU A 561 -33.05 9.57 37.20
C LEU A 561 -32.11 8.60 37.94
N LEU A 562 -31.29 9.09 38.86
CA LEU A 562 -30.40 8.25 39.68
C LEU A 562 -31.09 7.67 40.92
N ALA A 563 -32.32 8.07 41.23
CA ALA A 563 -33.07 7.60 42.40
C ALA A 563 -34.02 6.41 42.13
N GLU A 564 -34.25 6.04 40.86
CA GLU A 564 -35.21 4.97 40.47
C GLU A 564 -34.55 3.61 40.15
N LEU A 565 -33.25 3.43 40.41
CA LEU A 565 -32.49 2.23 40.00
C LEU A 565 -32.09 1.26 41.12
N ASP A 566 -32.39 1.58 42.39
CA ASP A 566 -32.12 0.72 43.55
C ASP A 566 -33.41 0.26 44.24
N ASP A 567 -34.08 -0.79 43.71
CA ASP A 567 -34.83 -1.72 44.57
C ASP A 567 -34.96 -3.13 43.95
N THR A 568 -34.88 -4.18 44.78
CA THR A 568 -34.68 -5.59 44.35
C THR A 568 -35.87 -6.50 44.69
N PRO A 569 -35.97 -7.73 44.14
CA PRO A 569 -35.85 -8.88 45.07
C PRO A 569 -35.24 -10.18 44.49
N ALA A 570 -34.70 -11.01 45.40
CA ALA A 570 -34.30 -12.42 45.17
C ALA A 570 -35.45 -13.41 45.47
N PRO A 571 -35.35 -14.71 45.09
CA PRO A 571 -34.86 -15.76 46.03
C PRO A 571 -34.08 -16.89 45.28
N ALA A 572 -33.60 -18.03 45.84
CA ALA A 572 -33.59 -18.65 47.18
C ALA A 572 -32.25 -19.40 47.40
N ALA A 573 -32.01 -19.98 48.59
CA ALA A 573 -30.71 -20.56 49.00
C ALA A 573 -30.74 -22.08 49.25
N GLU A 574 -29.56 -22.73 49.22
CA GLU A 574 -29.23 -23.92 50.04
C GLU A 574 -27.70 -24.06 50.27
N GLU A 575 -27.28 -24.96 51.16
CA GLU A 575 -26.17 -24.75 52.12
C GLU A 575 -24.73 -25.22 51.73
N PRO A 576 -23.68 -24.78 52.49
CA PRO A 576 -22.27 -25.05 52.18
C PRO A 576 -21.57 -26.07 53.11
N ALA A 577 -20.53 -26.77 52.61
CA ALA A 577 -19.33 -27.13 53.39
C ALA A 577 -18.23 -27.81 52.53
N ALA A 578 -17.00 -27.25 52.57
CA ALA A 578 -15.73 -27.94 52.84
C ALA A 578 -14.54 -27.17 52.22
N ALA A 579 -13.48 -26.95 53.01
CA ALA A 579 -12.26 -26.28 52.55
C ALA A 579 -11.26 -27.28 51.95
N ALA A 580 -10.49 -26.84 50.94
CA ALA A 580 -9.30 -27.54 50.46
C ALA A 580 -8.19 -26.55 50.07
N GLU A 581 -6.96 -26.98 50.31
CA GLU A 581 -5.71 -26.22 50.45
C GLU A 581 -5.14 -25.58 49.17
N LYS A 582 -4.18 -24.67 49.38
CA LYS A 582 -3.26 -24.18 48.32
C LYS A 582 -2.32 -25.28 47.87
N ALA A 583 -2.16 -25.43 46.55
CA ALA A 583 -1.09 -26.19 45.88
C ALA A 583 -0.66 -25.44 44.60
N PRO A 584 0.44 -25.79 43.89
CA PRO A 584 1.45 -24.79 43.51
C PRO A 584 1.51 -24.45 42.02
N ALA A 585 2.47 -23.59 41.65
CA ALA A 585 2.75 -23.20 40.28
C ALA A 585 2.99 -24.41 39.34
N ALA A 586 2.34 -24.40 38.18
CA ALA A 586 2.53 -25.39 37.14
C ALA A 586 3.82 -25.13 36.35
N ALA A 587 4.56 -26.20 36.06
CA ALA A 587 5.74 -26.18 35.21
C ALA A 587 5.37 -26.11 33.71
N GLU A 588 6.32 -25.69 32.88
CA GLU A 588 6.21 -25.75 31.42
C GLU A 588 6.01 -27.21 30.95
N PRO A 589 5.20 -27.46 29.90
CA PRO A 589 5.08 -28.80 29.33
C PRO A 589 6.39 -29.21 28.65
N ALA A 590 6.85 -30.43 28.92
CA ALA A 590 8.00 -31.00 28.22
C ALA A 590 7.75 -31.13 26.71
N MET A 591 8.80 -30.99 25.90
CA MET A 591 8.69 -31.15 24.46
C MET A 591 8.26 -32.57 24.06
N ASP A 592 7.58 -32.64 22.93
CA ASP A 592 7.18 -33.88 22.27
C ASP A 592 8.43 -34.72 21.89
N PRO A 593 8.53 -36.00 22.29
CA PRO A 593 9.67 -36.85 21.95
C PRO A 593 9.83 -37.08 20.44
N ASP A 594 8.77 -36.97 19.64
CA ASP A 594 8.87 -37.08 18.18
C ASP A 594 9.54 -35.84 17.57
N LEU A 595 9.35 -34.66 18.19
CA LEU A 595 10.05 -33.44 17.83
C LEU A 595 11.53 -33.48 18.24
N GLU A 596 11.83 -34.07 19.40
CA GLU A 596 13.21 -34.23 19.89
C GLU A 596 14.01 -35.22 19.00
N ALA A 597 13.36 -36.23 18.42
CA ALA A 597 13.96 -37.10 17.41
C ALA A 597 14.23 -36.35 16.09
N LEU A 598 13.25 -35.58 15.59
CA LEU A 598 13.36 -34.81 14.35
C LEU A 598 14.47 -33.74 14.39
N LEU A 599 14.60 -33.04 15.52
CA LEU A 599 15.68 -32.07 15.74
C LEU A 599 17.07 -32.73 15.77
N LYS A 600 17.15 -34.01 16.15
CA LYS A 600 18.40 -34.78 16.19
C LYS A 600 18.87 -35.27 14.81
N GLU A 601 17.95 -35.40 13.85
CA GLU A 601 18.28 -35.74 12.45
C GLU A 601 18.65 -34.52 11.61
N LEU A 602 18.25 -33.30 12.02
CA LEU A 602 18.44 -32.07 11.24
C LEU A 602 19.75 -31.30 11.51
N GLY A 603 20.46 -31.58 12.61
CA GLY A 603 21.82 -31.09 12.89
C GLY A 603 21.91 -29.86 13.79
#